data_AF-A0A6N8YCE3-F1
#
_entry.id   AF-A0A6N8YCE3-F1
#
_cell.length_a   1.000
_cell.length_b   1.000
_cell.length_c   1.000
_cell.angle_alpha   90.00
_cell.angle_beta   90.00
_cell.angle_gamma   90.00
#
_symmetry.space_group_name_H-M   'P 1'
#
loop_
_entity.id
_entity.type
_entity.pdbx_description
1 polymer ?
#
loop_
_entity_poly.entity_id
_entity_poly.type
_entity_poly.pdbx_seq_one_letter_code
_entity_poly.pdbx_strand_id
1 'polypeptide(L)'
;MRRKFAGRKKREKGLFSRTLIIFCIALIIALCFLRIKVEHTRTGYEISKNREVERALLKETVMLHHEILKLKSLEHLKPVADKKGFRFASYKDVVFVEEVIVAQEEQDEGF
;
A
#
# COMPACT_ATOMS: atom_id res chain seq x y z
N MET A 1 -55.90 8.05 63.66
CA MET A 1 -54.84 8.85 62.99
C MET A 1 -53.89 7.90 62.25
N ARG A 2 -54.15 7.55 60.98
CA ARG A 2 -53.31 6.62 60.18
C ARG A 2 -52.46 7.42 59.19
N ARG A 3 -51.17 7.59 59.45
CA ARG A 3 -50.23 8.25 58.53
C ARG A 3 -49.74 7.26 57.47
N LYS A 4 -49.72 7.77 56.24
CA LYS A 4 -49.49 7.09 54.96
C LYS A 4 -48.02 6.64 54.81
N PHE A 5 -47.77 5.34 54.61
CA PHE A 5 -46.52 4.81 54.07
C PHE A 5 -46.72 4.42 52.59
N ALA A 6 -46.88 5.40 51.70
CA ALA A 6 -47.05 5.15 50.25
C ALA A 6 -45.98 5.81 49.37
N GLY A 7 -44.90 6.35 49.96
CA GLY A 7 -43.92 7.17 49.24
C GLY A 7 -42.61 6.48 48.80
N ARG A 8 -42.23 5.32 49.37
CA ARG A 8 -40.87 4.76 49.14
C ARG A 8 -40.75 3.85 47.91
N LYS A 9 -41.78 3.07 47.56
CA LYS A 9 -41.71 2.06 46.48
C LYS A 9 -41.48 2.64 45.07
N LYS A 10 -41.78 3.93 44.83
CA LYS A 10 -41.64 4.54 43.50
C LYS A 10 -40.20 4.94 43.18
N ARG A 11 -39.35 5.23 44.19
CA ARG A 11 -37.94 5.61 43.99
C ARG A 11 -37.02 4.42 43.69
N GLU A 12 -37.30 3.27 44.29
CA GLU A 12 -36.50 2.04 44.09
C GLU A 12 -36.60 1.50 42.66
N LYS A 13 -37.80 1.56 42.05
CA LYS A 13 -37.99 1.16 40.65
C LYS A 13 -37.20 2.03 39.66
N GLY A 14 -37.04 3.33 39.96
CA GLY A 14 -36.27 4.25 39.11
C GLY A 14 -34.77 3.97 39.12
N LEU A 15 -34.21 3.64 40.28
CA LEU A 15 -32.80 3.26 40.42
C LEU A 15 -32.51 1.92 39.74
N PHE A 16 -33.39 0.93 39.92
CA PHE A 16 -33.25 -0.38 39.27
C PHE A 16 -33.28 -0.30 37.74
N SER A 17 -34.09 0.62 37.18
CA SER A 17 -34.10 0.87 35.73
C SER A 17 -32.81 1.53 35.23
N ARG A 18 -32.23 2.45 36.02
CA ARG A 18 -30.97 3.13 35.66
C ARG A 18 -29.78 2.19 35.70
N THR A 19 -29.70 1.32 36.70
CA THR A 19 -28.65 0.30 36.79
C THR A 19 -28.75 -0.72 35.66
N LEU A 20 -29.97 -1.12 35.28
CA LEU A 20 -30.20 -1.98 34.11
C LEU A 20 -29.73 -1.32 32.80
N ILE A 21 -30.01 -0.03 32.61
CA ILE A 21 -29.56 0.71 31.42
C ILE A 21 -28.02 0.76 31.37
N ILE A 22 -27.37 1.09 32.49
CA ILE A 22 -25.90 1.11 32.57
C ILE A 22 -25.30 -0.27 32.29
N PHE A 23 -25.92 -1.33 32.83
CA PHE A 23 -25.50 -2.70 32.56
C PHE A 23 -25.63 -3.07 31.08
N CYS A 24 -26.74 -2.71 30.44
CA CYS A 24 -26.93 -2.92 29.00
C CYS A 24 -25.89 -2.16 28.17
N ILE A 25 -25.58 -0.91 28.51
CA ILE A 25 -24.54 -0.13 27.84
C ILE A 25 -23.17 -0.80 28.00
N ALA A 26 -22.83 -1.24 29.21
CA ALA A 26 -21.58 -1.95 29.48
C ALA A 26 -21.47 -3.25 28.66
N LEU A 27 -22.58 -3.98 28.54
CA LEU A 27 -22.66 -5.20 27.73
C LEU A 27 -22.42 -4.91 26.24
N ILE A 28 -23.05 -3.85 25.71
CA ILE A 28 -22.85 -3.44 24.30
C ILE A 28 -21.38 -3.07 24.08
N ILE A 29 -20.77 -2.30 24.97
CA ILE A 29 -19.35 -1.93 24.87
C ILE A 29 -18.46 -3.18 24.91
N ALA A 30 -18.73 -4.13 25.82
CA ALA A 30 -17.97 -5.36 25.92
C ALA A 30 -18.05 -6.20 24.64
N LEU A 31 -19.24 -6.33 24.05
CA LEU A 31 -19.45 -7.04 22.78
C LEU A 31 -18.74 -6.35 21.61
N CYS A 32 -18.80 -5.01 21.54
CA CYS A 32 -18.06 -4.23 20.55
C CYS A 32 -16.55 -4.44 20.68
N PHE A 33 -16.03 -4.42 21.91
CA PHE A 33 -14.59 -4.63 22.14
C PHE A 33 -14.12 -6.01 21.69
N LEU A 34 -14.91 -7.06 21.98
CA LEU A 34 -14.63 -8.41 21.51
C LEU A 34 -14.63 -8.49 19.98
N ARG A 35 -15.59 -7.85 19.30
CA ARG A 35 -15.65 -7.80 17.84
C ARG A 35 -14.43 -7.10 17.23
N ILE A 36 -14.07 -5.93 17.74
CA ILE A 36 -12.90 -5.17 17.29
C ILE A 36 -11.62 -6.01 17.47
N LYS A 37 -11.48 -6.69 18.61
CA LYS A 37 -10.29 -7.53 18.87
C LYS A 37 -10.19 -8.71 17.91
N VAL A 38 -11.30 -9.38 17.62
CA VAL A 38 -11.34 -10.49 16.66
C VAL A 38 -11.01 -9.99 15.25
N GLU A 39 -11.60 -8.87 14.83
CA GLU A 39 -11.31 -8.27 13.52
C GLU A 39 -9.86 -7.83 13.41
N HIS A 40 -9.30 -7.16 14.41
CA HIS A 40 -7.89 -6.76 14.41
C HIS A 40 -6.95 -7.96 14.30
N THR A 41 -7.28 -9.07 14.96
CA THR A 41 -6.47 -10.30 14.90
C THR A 41 -6.55 -10.93 13.51
N ARG A 42 -7.75 -10.97 12.91
CA ARG A 42 -7.96 -11.47 11.54
C ARG A 42 -7.23 -10.61 10.51
N THR A 43 -7.39 -9.28 10.58
CA THR A 43 -6.72 -8.33 9.70
C THR A 43 -5.20 -8.41 9.84
N GLY A 44 -4.69 -8.55 11.06
CA GLY A 44 -3.25 -8.75 11.30
C GLY A 44 -2.72 -10.04 10.65
N TYR A 45 -3.50 -11.13 10.72
CA TYR A 45 -3.14 -12.40 10.07
C TYR A 45 -3.17 -12.30 8.54
N GLU A 46 -4.21 -11.67 7.97
CA GLU A 46 -4.32 -11.46 6.53
C GLU A 46 -3.19 -10.56 6.00
N ILE A 47 -2.82 -9.50 6.73
CA ILE A 47 -1.66 -8.65 6.39
C ILE A 47 -0.36 -9.44 6.47
N SER A 48 -0.16 -10.26 7.52
CA SER A 48 1.05 -11.07 7.65
C SER A 48 1.21 -12.06 6.51
N LYS A 49 0.13 -12.76 6.16
CA LYS A 49 0.10 -13.71 5.04
C LYS A 49 0.40 -13.01 3.71
N ASN A 50 -0.22 -11.87 3.46
CA ASN A 50 0.02 -11.11 2.23
C ASN A 50 1.46 -10.59 2.14
N ARG A 51 2.07 -10.23 3.28
CA ARG A 51 3.46 -9.75 3.32
C ARG A 51 4.48 -10.83 2.98
N GLU A 52 4.20 -12.09 3.34
CA GLU A 52 5.04 -13.23 2.94
C GLU A 52 4.98 -13.46 1.43
N VAL A 53 3.76 -13.42 0.86
CA VAL A 53 3.55 -13.55 -0.58
C VAL A 53 4.20 -12.39 -1.33
N GLU A 54 4.04 -11.17 -0.86
CA GLU A 54 4.65 -9.96 -1.45
C GLU A 54 6.18 -10.07 -1.47
N ARG A 55 6.80 -10.52 -0.39
CA ARG A 55 8.25 -10.74 -0.35
C ARG A 55 8.71 -11.81 -1.32
N ALA A 56 7.97 -12.91 -1.46
CA ALA A 56 8.27 -13.96 -2.43
C ALA A 56 8.21 -13.41 -3.86
N LEU A 57 7.15 -12.69 -4.20
CA LEU A 57 6.97 -12.05 -5.51
C LEU A 57 8.05 -11.01 -5.80
N LEU A 58 8.45 -10.20 -4.81
CA LEU A 58 9.56 -9.25 -4.95
C LEU A 58 10.89 -9.96 -5.23
N LYS A 59 11.13 -11.09 -4.58
CA LYS A 59 12.34 -11.89 -4.83
C LYS A 59 12.34 -12.47 -6.23
N GLU A 60 11.21 -13.01 -6.68
CA GLU A 60 11.06 -13.54 -8.04
C GLU A 60 11.23 -12.44 -9.09
N THR A 61 10.61 -11.27 -8.91
CA THR A 61 10.76 -10.15 -9.86
C THR A 61 12.20 -9.66 -9.96
N VAL A 62 12.94 -9.57 -8.85
CA VAL A 62 14.37 -9.23 -8.89
C VAL A 62 15.18 -10.30 -9.63
N MET A 63 14.89 -11.58 -9.39
CA MET A 63 15.57 -12.68 -10.07
C MET A 63 15.31 -12.66 -11.58
N LEU A 64 14.04 -12.51 -12.00
CA LEU A 64 13.67 -12.37 -13.41
C LEU A 64 14.32 -11.13 -14.04
N HIS A 65 14.33 -10.00 -13.34
CA HIS A 65 14.96 -8.78 -13.85
C HIS A 65 16.46 -8.99 -14.12
N HIS A 66 17.16 -9.64 -13.19
CA HIS A 66 18.55 -10.01 -13.36
C HIS A 66 18.75 -10.97 -14.55
N GLU A 67 17.88 -11.96 -14.71
CA GLU A 67 17.92 -12.88 -15.84
C GLU A 67 17.69 -12.17 -17.18
N ILE A 68 16.73 -11.25 -17.24
CA ILE A 68 16.49 -10.41 -18.42
C ILE A 68 17.72 -9.56 -18.73
N LEU A 69 18.34 -8.92 -17.74
CA LEU A 69 19.55 -8.13 -17.94
C LEU A 69 20.70 -8.99 -18.46
N LYS A 70 20.85 -10.21 -17.93
CA LYS A 70 21.85 -11.17 -18.39
C LYS A 70 21.59 -11.59 -19.84
N LEU A 71 20.35 -11.90 -20.20
CA LEU A 71 19.97 -12.26 -21.57
C LEU A 71 20.11 -11.07 -22.53
N LYS A 72 19.83 -9.85 -22.06
CA LYS A 72 20.00 -8.60 -22.81
C LYS A 72 21.47 -8.15 -22.91
N SER A 73 22.37 -8.78 -22.16
CA SER A 73 23.78 -8.42 -22.20
C SER A 73 24.35 -8.66 -23.60
N LEU A 74 25.26 -7.77 -24.02
CA LEU A 74 25.96 -7.86 -25.31
C LEU A 74 26.67 -9.22 -25.46
N GLU A 75 27.15 -9.80 -24.35
CA GLU A 75 27.81 -11.11 -24.33
C GLU A 75 26.88 -12.24 -24.78
N HIS A 76 25.59 -12.18 -24.44
CA HIS A 76 24.60 -13.15 -24.90
C HIS A 76 24.00 -12.79 -26.27
N LEU A 77 23.76 -11.51 -26.53
CA LEU A 77 23.11 -11.07 -27.76
C LEU A 77 24.02 -11.17 -29.00
N LYS A 78 25.30 -10.86 -28.86
CA LYS A 78 26.27 -10.86 -29.96
C LYS A 78 26.38 -12.21 -30.68
N PRO A 79 26.60 -13.35 -30.00
CA PRO A 79 26.66 -14.65 -30.68
C PRO A 79 25.32 -15.05 -31.33
N VAL A 80 24.18 -14.59 -30.82
CA VAL A 80 22.86 -14.86 -31.41
C VAL A 80 22.60 -14.00 -32.64
N ALA A 81 23.00 -12.72 -32.61
CA ALA A 81 22.91 -11.81 -33.74
C ALA A 81 23.85 -12.22 -34.87
N ASP A 82 25.09 -12.59 -34.54
CA ASP A 82 26.07 -13.07 -35.50
C ASP A 82 25.57 -14.34 -36.22
N LYS A 83 24.94 -15.29 -35.49
CA LYS A 83 24.29 -16.47 -36.07
C LYS A 83 23.13 -16.14 -37.02
N LYS A 84 22.46 -15.02 -36.81
CA LYS A 84 21.34 -14.55 -37.66
C LYS A 84 21.79 -13.59 -38.77
N GLY A 85 23.09 -13.33 -38.90
CA GLY A 85 23.64 -12.45 -39.93
C GLY A 85 23.53 -10.94 -39.63
N PHE A 86 23.21 -10.56 -38.40
CA PHE A 86 23.18 -9.16 -37.98
C PHE A 86 24.57 -8.70 -37.53
N ARG A 87 24.96 -7.45 -37.86
CA ARG A 87 26.15 -6.81 -37.31
C ARG A 87 25.78 -5.96 -36.11
N PHE A 88 26.46 -6.19 -34.98
CA PHE A 88 26.38 -5.29 -33.83
C PHE A 88 27.11 -3.97 -34.12
N ALA A 89 26.45 -2.85 -33.84
CA ALA A 89 27.07 -1.53 -33.92
C ALA A 89 28.27 -1.46 -32.97
N SER A 90 29.42 -1.06 -33.50
CA SER A 90 30.64 -0.80 -32.73
C SER A 90 30.69 0.68 -32.33
N TYR A 91 31.60 1.03 -31.42
CA TYR A 91 31.84 2.43 -31.02
C TYR A 91 32.21 3.32 -32.23
N LYS A 92 32.70 2.73 -33.31
CA LYS A 92 33.00 3.39 -34.58
C LYS A 92 31.76 3.78 -35.38
N ASP A 93 30.62 3.18 -35.07
CA ASP A 93 29.33 3.41 -35.75
C ASP A 93 28.47 4.42 -34.96
N VAL A 94 28.95 4.91 -33.81
CA VAL A 94 28.26 5.90 -32.98
C VAL A 94 28.62 7.31 -33.48
N VAL A 95 27.65 8.02 -34.04
CA VAL A 95 27.78 9.44 -34.41
C VAL A 95 27.26 10.29 -33.25
N PHE A 96 28.14 11.08 -32.63
CA PHE A 96 27.74 12.08 -31.64
C PHE A 96 27.31 13.34 -32.38
N VAL A 97 26.04 13.73 -32.20
CA VAL A 97 25.53 15.02 -32.68
C VAL A 97 25.63 15.99 -31.52
N GLU A 98 26.55 16.96 -31.61
CA GLU A 98 26.53 18.11 -30.71
C GLU A 98 25.38 19.02 -31.14
N GLU A 99 24.39 19.21 -30.26
CA GLU A 99 23.35 20.23 -30.46
C GLU A 99 24.00 21.60 -30.36
N VAL A 100 24.29 22.22 -31.50
CA VAL A 100 24.69 23.62 -31.57
C VAL A 100 23.43 24.46 -31.31
N ILE A 101 23.31 24.99 -30.09
CA ILE A 101 22.31 26.00 -29.76
C ILE A 101 22.76 27.29 -30.46
N VAL A 102 22.27 27.54 -31.67
CA VAL A 102 22.43 28.83 -32.35
C VAL A 102 21.47 29.81 -31.69
N ALA A 103 21.99 30.67 -30.81
CA ALA A 103 21.26 31.85 -30.37
C ALA A 103 21.03 32.73 -31.60
N GLN A 104 19.77 32.88 -32.03
CA GLN A 104 19.40 33.89 -33.00
C GLN A 104 19.55 35.25 -32.31
N GLU A 105 20.59 35.99 -32.66
CA GLU A 105 20.63 37.43 -32.40
C GLU A 105 19.53 38.05 -33.27
N GLU A 106 18.46 38.52 -32.62
CA GLU A 106 17.51 39.45 -33.23
C GLU A 106 18.28 40.70 -33.64
N GLN A 107 18.41 40.92 -34.95
CA GLN A 107 18.71 42.23 -35.51
C GLN A 107 17.49 43.13 -35.24
N ASP A 108 17.57 43.89 -34.16
CA ASP A 108 16.72 45.04 -33.90
C ASP A 108 17.25 46.22 -34.74
N GLU A 109 16.86 46.26 -36.03
CA GLU A 109 16.93 47.50 -36.82
C GLU A 109 15.67 48.32 -36.52
N GLY A 110 15.81 49.46 -35.83
CA GLY A 110 14.67 50.33 -35.54
C GLY A 110 14.99 51.68 -34.89
N PHE A 111 15.37 52.64 -35.73
CA PHE A 111 15.41 54.11 -35.58
C PHE A 111 16.66 54.80 -35.00
#